data_AF-A0A286RHJ2-F1
#
_entry.id   AF-A0A286RHJ2-F1
#
_cell.length_a   1.000
_cell.length_b   1.000
_cell.length_c   1.000
_cell.angle_alpha   90.00
_cell.angle_beta   90.00
_cell.angle_gamma   90.00
#
_symmetry.space_group_name_H-M   'P 1'
#
loop_
_entity.id
_entity.type
_entity.pdbx_description
1 polymer ?
#
loop_
_entity_poly.entity_id
_entity_poly.type
_entity_poly.pdbx_seq_one_letter_code
_entity_poly.pdbx_strand_id
1 'polypeptide(L)'
;MRLRTKAYLLIGFIGLLMVTVSAVGWYALATLDRALHDVAEHQIPTLVEHKINPLINEQVGALISQDLPEVAGRYESITLMLNADRDMYQALVAEREALAASTPEAWEKAKQASEENLGQAEERVKKSLEKYDSPTLRELYQKFQEAFQAWKSVTSEVVAKAAHPDQREAATEISRAASVAHFDEARHILDVMQDEQQAQIERVLKATAERNSMIAANQRYPDDCSADRGDQPSDPK
;
A
#
# COMPACT_ATOMS: atom_id res chain seq x y z
N MET A 1 -91.76 12.32 -15.89
CA MET A 1 -91.23 12.09 -14.51
C MET A 1 -90.16 10.99 -14.42
N ARG A 2 -90.16 9.94 -15.28
CA ARG A 2 -89.24 8.79 -15.18
C ARG A 2 -87.77 9.01 -15.59
N LEU A 3 -87.43 10.04 -16.37
CA LEU A 3 -86.03 10.30 -16.80
C LEU A 3 -85.18 10.94 -15.71
N ARG A 4 -85.73 11.90 -14.94
CA ARG A 4 -84.98 12.60 -13.88
C ARG A 4 -84.55 11.66 -12.76
N THR A 5 -85.43 10.74 -12.35
CA THR A 5 -85.11 9.71 -11.34
C THR A 5 -84.00 8.76 -11.81
N LYS A 6 -83.98 8.37 -13.09
CA LYS A 6 -82.91 7.55 -13.67
C LYS A 6 -81.57 8.30 -13.74
N ALA A 7 -81.59 9.60 -14.02
CA ALA A 7 -80.39 10.44 -14.02
C ALA A 7 -79.79 10.59 -12.61
N TYR A 8 -80.62 10.80 -11.58
CA TYR A 8 -80.16 10.86 -10.19
C TYR A 8 -79.59 9.52 -9.70
N LEU A 9 -80.18 8.39 -10.11
CA LEU A 9 -79.63 7.07 -9.79
C LEU A 9 -78.27 6.81 -10.47
N LEU A 10 -78.10 7.25 -11.73
CA LEU A 10 -76.84 7.11 -12.45
C LEU A 10 -75.73 7.98 -11.82
N ILE A 11 -76.04 9.23 -11.48
CA ILE A 11 -75.11 10.15 -10.81
C ILE A 11 -74.74 9.62 -9.41
N GLY A 12 -75.71 9.11 -8.66
CA GLY A 12 -75.48 8.47 -7.36
C GLY A 12 -74.59 7.23 -7.46
N PHE A 13 -74.78 6.41 -8.49
CA PHE A 13 -73.96 5.23 -8.76
C PHE A 13 -72.51 5.60 -9.12
N ILE A 14 -72.31 6.60 -9.97
CA ILE A 14 -70.98 7.11 -10.33
C ILE A 14 -70.27 7.70 -9.10
N GLY A 15 -70.99 8.46 -8.27
CA GLY A 15 -70.47 9.01 -7.02
C GLY A 15 -70.03 7.90 -6.05
N LEU A 16 -70.84 6.86 -5.89
CA LEU A 16 -70.48 5.69 -5.08
C LEU A 16 -69.24 4.99 -5.62
N LEU A 17 -69.15 4.82 -6.94
CA LEU A 17 -68.02 4.17 -7.60
C LEU A 17 -66.72 4.97 -7.41
N MET A 18 -66.77 6.30 -7.52
CA MET A 18 -65.64 7.18 -7.20
C MET A 18 -65.17 7.00 -5.75
N VAL A 19 -66.09 7.00 -4.78
CA VAL A 19 -65.76 6.82 -3.36
C VAL A 19 -65.10 5.47 -3.12
N THR A 20 -65.59 4.40 -3.77
CA THR A 20 -64.97 3.07 -3.64
C THR A 20 -63.56 3.01 -4.23
N VAL A 21 -63.31 3.62 -5.39
CA VAL A 21 -61.97 3.67 -6.00
C VAL A 21 -61.02 4.49 -5.14
N SER A 22 -61.46 5.62 -4.59
CA SER A 22 -60.66 6.43 -3.66
C SER A 22 -60.37 5.68 -2.36
N ALA A 23 -61.33 4.94 -1.81
CA ALA A 23 -61.13 4.13 -0.60
C ALA A 23 -60.15 2.97 -0.84
N VAL A 24 -60.27 2.28 -1.97
CA VAL A 24 -59.32 1.22 -2.38
C VAL A 24 -57.93 1.82 -2.62
N GLY A 25 -57.85 2.99 -3.26
CA GLY A 25 -56.60 3.73 -3.46
C GLY A 25 -55.94 4.10 -2.14
N TRP A 26 -56.70 4.58 -1.16
CA TRP A 26 -56.19 4.90 0.18
C TRP A 26 -55.75 3.66 0.95
N TYR A 27 -56.51 2.57 0.83
CA TYR A 27 -56.13 1.31 1.45
C TYR A 27 -54.81 0.78 0.85
N ALA A 28 -54.70 0.76 -0.48
CA ALA A 28 -53.50 0.32 -1.19
C ALA A 28 -52.28 1.21 -0.85
N LEU A 29 -52.46 2.53 -0.80
CA LEU A 29 -51.40 3.47 -0.45
C LEU A 29 -50.94 3.29 1.01
N ALA A 30 -51.88 3.11 1.94
CA ALA A 30 -51.57 2.87 3.35
C ALA A 30 -50.92 1.50 3.60
N THR A 31 -51.20 0.48 2.78
CA THR A 31 -50.47 -0.79 2.83
C THR A 31 -49.04 -0.65 2.29
N LEU A 32 -48.86 0.15 1.23
CA LEU A 32 -47.54 0.40 0.65
C LEU A 32 -46.66 1.22 1.60
N ASP A 33 -47.21 2.27 2.23
CA ASP A 33 -46.51 3.10 3.20
C ASP A 33 -46.04 2.31 4.42
N ARG A 34 -46.90 1.42 4.96
CA ARG A 34 -46.51 0.52 6.06
C ARG A 34 -45.43 -0.48 5.67
N ALA A 35 -45.50 -1.03 4.47
CA ALA A 35 -44.46 -1.94 3.96
C ALA A 35 -43.13 -1.20 3.75
N LEU A 36 -43.18 0.05 3.27
CA LEU A 36 -42.00 0.90 3.11
C LEU A 36 -41.40 1.32 4.46
N HIS A 37 -42.24 1.66 5.44
CA HIS A 37 -41.82 1.96 6.81
C HIS A 37 -41.11 0.75 7.44
N ASP A 38 -41.68 -0.44 7.31
CA ASP A 38 -41.09 -1.65 7.90
C ASP A 38 -39.74 -2.02 7.28
N VAL A 39 -39.59 -1.86 5.96
CA VAL A 39 -38.30 -2.02 5.28
C VAL A 39 -37.29 -0.96 5.74
N ALA A 40 -37.70 0.29 5.85
CA ALA A 40 -36.83 1.39 6.26
C ALA A 40 -36.38 1.28 7.73
N GLU A 41 -37.26 0.81 8.61
CA GLU A 41 -37.06 0.78 10.05
C GLU A 41 -36.42 -0.54 10.54
N HIS A 42 -36.63 -1.66 9.84
CA HIS A 42 -36.11 -2.96 10.26
C HIS A 42 -35.10 -3.58 9.28
N GLN A 43 -35.29 -3.44 7.96
CA GLN A 43 -34.41 -4.11 6.98
C GLN A 43 -33.17 -3.30 6.60
N ILE A 44 -33.31 -1.99 6.40
CA ILE A 44 -32.17 -1.11 6.09
C ILE A 44 -31.17 -1.06 7.24
N PRO A 45 -31.56 -0.82 8.51
CA PRO A 45 -30.61 -0.77 9.61
C PRO A 45 -29.95 -2.13 9.89
N THR A 46 -30.66 -3.25 9.77
CA THR A 46 -30.04 -4.58 9.93
C THR A 46 -29.04 -4.90 8.82
N LEU A 47 -29.30 -4.52 7.56
CA LEU A 47 -28.33 -4.66 6.47
C LEU A 47 -27.11 -3.75 6.66
N VAL A 48 -27.31 -2.51 7.12
CA VAL A 48 -26.22 -1.58 7.42
C VAL A 48 -25.37 -2.11 8.58
N GLU A 49 -25.99 -2.59 9.65
CA GLU A 49 -25.30 -2.99 10.88
C GLU A 49 -24.65 -4.38 10.79
N HIS A 50 -25.31 -5.36 10.15
CA HIS A 50 -24.79 -6.74 10.06
C HIS A 50 -23.99 -7.02 8.79
N LYS A 51 -24.07 -6.19 7.75
CA LYS A 51 -23.30 -6.40 6.51
C LYS A 51 -22.37 -5.24 6.16
N ILE A 52 -22.85 -4.00 6.19
CA ILE A 52 -22.06 -2.86 5.71
C ILE A 52 -21.02 -2.40 6.75
N ASN A 53 -21.40 -2.26 8.02
CA ASN A 53 -20.51 -1.86 9.11
C ASN A 53 -19.32 -2.81 9.31
N PRO A 54 -19.47 -4.16 9.34
CA PRO A 54 -18.32 -5.05 9.45
C PRO A 54 -17.42 -5.03 8.20
N LEU A 55 -17.99 -4.90 7.00
CA LEU A 55 -17.20 -4.74 5.76
C LEU A 55 -16.35 -3.46 5.77
N ILE A 56 -16.92 -2.33 6.20
CA ILE A 56 -16.21 -1.04 6.26
C ILE A 56 -15.18 -1.03 7.40
N ASN A 57 -15.54 -1.51 8.59
CA ASN A 57 -14.68 -1.39 9.76
C ASN A 57 -13.56 -2.44 9.80
N GLU A 58 -13.81 -3.67 9.35
CA GLU A 58 -12.85 -4.78 9.50
C GLU A 58 -12.01 -5.01 8.23
N GLN A 59 -12.63 -4.93 7.05
CA GLN A 59 -11.94 -5.13 5.76
C GLN A 59 -11.30 -3.86 5.24
N VAL A 60 -12.07 -2.78 5.11
CA VAL A 60 -11.59 -1.51 4.56
C VAL A 60 -10.74 -0.75 5.59
N GLY A 61 -11.07 -0.86 6.87
CA GLY A 61 -10.30 -0.29 7.98
C GLY A 61 -8.85 -0.76 7.99
N ALA A 62 -8.61 -2.08 8.09
CA ALA A 62 -7.25 -2.64 8.18
C ALA A 62 -6.39 -2.38 6.92
N LEU A 63 -7.00 -2.45 5.73
CA LEU A 63 -6.30 -2.15 4.47
C LEU A 63 -5.80 -0.70 4.44
N ILE A 64 -6.65 0.26 4.82
CA ILE A 64 -6.32 1.68 4.79
C ILE A 64 -5.39 2.07 5.93
N SER A 65 -5.60 1.53 7.14
CA SER A 65 -4.86 1.95 8.32
C SER A 65 -3.51 1.28 8.49
N GLN A 66 -3.31 0.09 7.92
CA GLN A 66 -2.13 -0.72 8.18
C GLN A 66 -1.42 -1.15 6.90
N ASP A 67 -2.10 -1.87 6.00
CA ASP A 67 -1.43 -2.51 4.87
C ASP A 67 -0.97 -1.50 3.80
N LEU A 68 -1.78 -0.47 3.49
CA LEU A 68 -1.42 0.56 2.51
C LEU A 68 -0.24 1.44 2.96
N PRO A 69 -0.22 1.99 4.20
CA PRO A 69 0.94 2.73 4.69
C PRO A 69 2.23 1.89 4.73
N GLU A 70 2.12 0.61 5.11
CA GLU A 70 3.24 -0.33 5.14
C GLU A 70 3.82 -0.55 3.73
N VAL A 71 2.98 -0.88 2.76
CA VAL A 71 3.41 -1.08 1.36
C VAL A 71 3.99 0.21 0.77
N ALA A 72 3.32 1.35 0.97
CA ALA A 72 3.78 2.64 0.48
C ALA A 72 5.15 3.02 1.08
N GLY A 73 5.32 2.81 2.39
CA GLY A 73 6.59 3.07 3.06
C GLY A 73 7.72 2.17 2.55
N ARG A 74 7.44 0.92 2.17
CA ARG A 74 8.47 0.02 1.63
C ARG A 74 8.87 0.42 0.21
N TYR A 75 7.92 0.89 -0.60
CA TYR A 75 8.26 1.53 -1.88
C TYR A 75 9.10 2.79 -1.72
N GLU A 76 8.85 3.60 -0.69
CA GLU A 76 9.70 4.74 -0.33
C GLU A 76 11.13 4.29 0.02
N SER A 77 11.27 3.21 0.80
CA SER A 77 12.57 2.60 1.11
C SER A 77 13.32 2.15 -0.15
N ILE A 78 12.67 1.40 -1.05
CA ILE A 78 13.25 0.98 -2.33
C ILE A 78 13.66 2.20 -3.17
N THR A 79 12.82 3.23 -3.22
CA THR A 79 13.12 4.47 -3.95
C THR A 79 14.36 5.17 -3.40
N LEU A 80 14.55 5.19 -2.08
CA LEU A 80 15.76 5.72 -1.47
C LEU A 80 17.00 4.90 -1.84
N MET A 81 16.90 3.58 -1.85
CA MET A 81 18.00 2.68 -2.29
C MET A 81 18.35 2.88 -3.77
N LEU A 82 17.36 2.99 -4.66
CA LEU A 82 17.58 3.28 -6.08
C LEU A 82 18.25 4.64 -6.29
N ASN A 83 17.86 5.64 -5.51
CA ASN A 83 18.54 6.94 -5.54
C ASN A 83 19.98 6.82 -5.06
N ALA A 84 20.25 6.04 -4.00
CA ALA A 84 21.60 5.78 -3.54
C ALA A 84 22.45 5.08 -4.62
N ASP A 85 21.91 4.09 -5.34
CA ASP A 85 22.62 3.44 -6.46
C ASP A 85 23.04 4.44 -7.54
N ARG A 86 22.13 5.36 -7.91
CA ARG A 86 22.44 6.44 -8.85
C ARG A 86 23.59 7.31 -8.32
N ASP A 87 23.56 7.70 -7.05
CA ASP A 87 24.60 8.54 -6.49
C ASP A 87 25.94 7.79 -6.42
N MET A 88 25.91 6.48 -6.12
CA MET A 88 27.11 5.64 -6.20
C MET A 88 27.71 5.68 -7.62
N TYR A 89 26.87 5.53 -8.65
CA TYR A 89 27.32 5.64 -10.03
C TYR A 89 27.87 7.04 -10.36
N GLN A 90 27.23 8.10 -9.86
CA GLN A 90 27.70 9.48 -10.04
C GLN A 90 29.05 9.73 -9.36
N ALA A 91 29.29 9.14 -8.18
CA ALA A 91 30.59 9.20 -7.52
C ALA A 91 31.69 8.46 -8.31
N LEU A 92 31.37 7.30 -8.91
CA LEU A 92 32.28 6.57 -9.80
C LEU A 92 32.58 7.34 -11.09
N VAL A 93 31.58 8.03 -11.65
CA VAL A 93 31.79 8.93 -12.80
C VAL A 93 32.72 10.08 -12.40
N ALA A 94 32.46 10.73 -11.25
CA ALA A 94 33.29 11.81 -10.75
C ALA A 94 34.74 11.37 -10.45
N GLU A 95 34.95 10.15 -9.97
CA GLU A 95 36.29 9.55 -9.85
C GLU A 95 37.02 9.52 -11.20
N ARG A 96 36.33 9.07 -12.25
CA ARG A 96 36.89 8.98 -13.61
C ARG A 96 37.12 10.36 -14.23
N GLU A 97 36.26 11.33 -13.91
CA GLU A 97 36.47 12.74 -14.28
C GLU A 97 37.72 13.32 -13.61
N ALA A 98 37.98 12.97 -12.34
CA ALA A 98 39.20 13.39 -11.64
C ALA A 98 40.46 12.83 -12.32
N LEU A 99 40.44 11.57 -12.77
CA LEU A 99 41.53 10.97 -13.56
C LEU A 99 41.75 11.67 -14.91
N ALA A 100 40.66 12.06 -15.57
CA ALA A 100 40.68 12.75 -16.87
C ALA A 100 40.98 14.25 -16.77
N ALA A 101 40.98 14.82 -15.56
CA ALA A 101 41.14 16.26 -15.35
C ALA A 101 42.48 16.77 -15.88
N SER A 102 42.41 17.81 -16.72
CA SER A 102 43.59 18.46 -17.31
C SER A 102 44.00 19.73 -16.56
N THR A 103 43.17 20.23 -15.63
CA THR A 103 43.47 21.40 -14.79
C THR A 103 43.17 21.10 -13.32
N PRO A 104 43.83 21.79 -12.36
CA PRO A 104 43.52 21.66 -10.94
C PRO A 104 42.05 21.98 -10.60
N GLU A 105 41.44 22.95 -11.28
CA GLU A 105 40.05 23.33 -11.04
C GLU A 105 39.07 22.23 -11.48
N ALA A 106 39.35 21.57 -12.62
CA ALA A 106 38.55 20.45 -13.09
C ALA A 106 38.66 19.25 -12.14
N TRP A 107 39.88 18.98 -11.64
CA TRP A 107 40.11 17.92 -10.65
C TRP A 107 39.37 18.20 -9.34
N GLU A 108 39.47 19.43 -8.81
CA GLU A 108 38.82 19.80 -7.55
C GLU A 108 37.29 19.70 -7.66
N LYS A 109 36.71 20.11 -8.79
CA LYS A 109 35.27 19.93 -9.05
C LYS A 109 34.87 18.45 -9.05
N ALA A 110 35.64 17.60 -9.71
CA ALA A 110 35.39 16.17 -9.76
C ALA A 110 35.54 15.51 -8.37
N LYS A 111 36.56 15.93 -7.60
CA LYS A 111 36.73 15.50 -6.20
C LYS A 111 35.52 15.85 -5.35
N GLN A 112 35.07 17.10 -5.38
CA GLN A 112 33.91 17.54 -4.62
C GLN A 112 32.63 16.78 -5.02
N ALA A 113 32.42 16.59 -6.32
CA ALA A 113 31.30 15.80 -6.82
C ALA A 113 31.36 14.35 -6.33
N SER A 114 32.54 13.73 -6.31
CA SER A 114 32.71 12.37 -5.78
C SER A 114 32.38 12.31 -4.29
N GLU A 115 32.93 13.22 -3.48
CA GLU A 115 32.70 13.30 -2.04
C GLU A 115 31.23 13.54 -1.69
N GLU A 116 30.56 14.45 -2.39
CA GLU A 116 29.15 14.76 -2.19
C GLU A 116 28.27 13.54 -2.51
N ASN A 117 28.49 12.89 -3.66
CA ASN A 117 27.69 11.74 -4.07
C ASN A 117 27.90 10.53 -3.15
N LEU A 118 29.13 10.31 -2.68
CA LEU A 118 29.42 9.29 -1.66
C LEU A 118 28.64 9.56 -0.36
N GLY A 119 28.65 10.81 0.12
CA GLY A 119 27.89 11.19 1.31
C GLY A 119 26.38 11.02 1.14
N GLN A 120 25.86 11.42 -0.03
CA GLN A 120 24.44 11.29 -0.33
C GLN A 120 23.97 9.83 -0.44
N ALA A 121 24.77 8.96 -1.07
CA ALA A 121 24.48 7.53 -1.16
C ALA A 121 24.37 6.90 0.25
N GLU A 122 25.37 7.15 1.10
CA GLU A 122 25.42 6.64 2.48
C GLU A 122 24.21 7.10 3.30
N GLU A 123 23.85 8.38 3.19
CA GLU A 123 22.69 8.94 3.88
C GLU A 123 21.37 8.35 3.39
N ARG A 124 21.21 8.15 2.07
CA ARG A 124 19.98 7.60 1.48
C ARG A 124 19.78 6.14 1.85
N VAL A 125 20.83 5.32 1.85
CA VAL A 125 20.73 3.93 2.34
C VAL A 125 20.36 3.91 3.81
N LYS A 126 21.00 4.74 4.66
CA LYS A 126 20.63 4.84 6.07
C LYS A 126 19.16 5.21 6.26
N LYS A 127 18.69 6.24 5.56
CA LYS A 127 17.29 6.70 5.60
C LYS A 127 16.31 5.63 5.16
N SER A 128 16.68 4.82 4.16
CA SER A 128 15.82 3.75 3.64
C SER A 128 15.45 2.70 4.71
N LEU A 129 16.23 2.59 5.78
CA LEU A 129 16.06 1.58 6.83
C LEU A 129 15.49 2.15 8.14
N GLU A 130 15.27 3.45 8.27
CA GLU A 130 14.83 4.08 9.54
C GLU A 130 13.54 3.48 10.11
N LYS A 131 12.64 3.02 9.24
CA LYS A 131 11.35 2.43 9.62
C LYS A 131 11.35 0.89 9.60
N TYR A 132 12.43 0.25 9.12
CA TYR A 132 12.47 -1.19 8.86
C TYR A 132 13.66 -1.83 9.56
N ASP A 133 13.37 -2.52 10.67
CA ASP A 133 14.35 -3.28 11.42
C ASP A 133 13.99 -4.77 11.41
N SER A 134 14.66 -5.53 10.56
CA SER A 134 14.60 -7.00 10.57
C SER A 134 16.01 -7.57 10.74
N PRO A 135 16.17 -8.79 11.30
CA PRO A 135 17.48 -9.43 11.40
C PRO A 135 18.19 -9.53 10.05
N THR A 136 17.46 -9.89 8.99
CA THR A 136 17.98 -9.97 7.63
C THR A 136 18.46 -8.62 7.11
N LEU A 137 17.66 -7.56 7.27
CA LEU A 137 18.04 -6.21 6.81
C LEU A 137 19.23 -5.65 7.61
N ARG A 138 19.33 -5.95 8.91
CA ARG A 138 20.50 -5.56 9.72
C ARG A 138 21.78 -6.22 9.23
N GLU A 139 21.73 -7.52 8.94
CA GLU A 139 22.87 -8.24 8.40
C GLU A 139 23.28 -7.71 7.03
N LEU A 140 22.31 -7.51 6.11
CA LEU A 140 22.57 -6.93 4.79
C LEU A 140 23.13 -5.50 4.89
N TYR A 141 22.58 -4.68 5.78
CA TYR A 141 23.06 -3.32 5.97
C TYR A 141 24.49 -3.27 6.50
N GLN A 142 24.85 -4.17 7.43
CA GLN A 142 26.22 -4.28 7.90
C GLN A 142 27.17 -4.66 6.76
N LYS A 143 26.81 -5.66 5.95
CA LYS A 143 27.60 -6.05 4.77
C LYS A 143 27.73 -4.90 3.78
N PHE A 144 26.64 -4.17 3.53
CA PHE A 144 26.65 -2.99 2.68
C PHE A 144 27.61 -1.93 3.23
N GLN A 145 27.56 -1.62 4.53
CA GLN A 145 28.47 -0.66 5.14
C GLN A 145 29.93 -1.06 4.97
N GLU A 146 30.26 -2.33 5.20
CA GLU A 146 31.62 -2.84 5.03
C GLU A 146 32.10 -2.69 3.57
N ALA A 147 31.29 -3.13 2.60
CA ALA A 147 31.60 -3.02 1.18
C ALA A 147 31.67 -1.56 0.71
N PHE A 148 30.73 -0.72 1.14
CA PHE A 148 30.66 0.69 0.80
C PHE A 148 31.85 1.47 1.37
N GLN A 149 32.27 1.21 2.61
CA GLN A 149 33.46 1.87 3.17
C GLN A 149 34.74 1.44 2.45
N ALA A 150 34.86 0.16 2.06
CA ALA A 150 35.97 -0.31 1.24
C ALA A 150 36.02 0.42 -0.11
N TRP A 151 34.87 0.52 -0.79
CA TRP A 151 34.76 1.26 -2.04
C TRP A 151 35.08 2.76 -1.87
N LYS A 152 34.47 3.43 -0.89
CA LYS A 152 34.69 4.85 -0.55
C LYS A 152 36.16 5.15 -0.31
N SER A 153 36.87 4.26 0.40
CA SER A 153 38.31 4.38 0.64
C SER A 153 39.10 4.32 -0.66
N VAL A 154 38.83 3.33 -1.51
CA VAL A 154 39.54 3.16 -2.79
C VAL A 154 39.25 4.31 -3.75
N THR A 155 37.99 4.75 -3.88
CA THR A 155 37.63 5.91 -4.71
C THR A 155 38.32 7.18 -4.24
N SER A 156 38.37 7.42 -2.93
CA SER A 156 39.06 8.57 -2.36
C SER A 156 40.58 8.52 -2.63
N GLU A 157 41.18 7.33 -2.58
CA GLU A 157 42.57 7.11 -2.96
C GLU A 157 42.82 7.42 -4.45
N VAL A 158 41.96 6.92 -5.35
CA VAL A 158 42.06 7.21 -6.79
C VAL A 158 41.98 8.70 -7.06
N VAL A 159 40.99 9.39 -6.49
CA VAL A 159 40.82 10.85 -6.65
C VAL A 159 42.03 11.60 -6.13
N ALA A 160 42.57 11.24 -4.96
CA ALA A 160 43.77 11.88 -4.41
C ALA A 160 44.99 11.70 -5.32
N LYS A 161 45.24 10.48 -5.81
CA LYS A 161 46.36 10.19 -6.73
C LYS A 161 46.19 10.87 -8.09
N ALA A 162 44.95 11.09 -8.55
CA ALA A 162 44.68 11.76 -9.83
C ALA A 162 45.24 13.19 -9.89
N ALA A 163 45.42 13.85 -8.74
CA ALA A 163 46.03 15.19 -8.66
C ALA A 163 47.52 15.20 -9.09
N HIS A 164 48.19 14.05 -9.02
CA HIS A 164 49.63 13.92 -9.20
C HIS A 164 49.94 13.22 -10.54
N PRO A 165 50.55 13.91 -11.53
CA PRO A 165 50.82 13.34 -12.85
C PRO A 165 51.59 12.02 -12.83
N ASP A 166 52.55 11.87 -11.91
CA ASP A 166 53.36 10.66 -11.71
C ASP A 166 52.58 9.48 -11.12
N GLN A 167 51.39 9.72 -10.53
CA GLN A 167 50.57 8.69 -9.90
C GLN A 167 49.32 8.32 -10.71
N ARG A 168 49.02 9.05 -11.80
CA ARG A 168 47.79 8.83 -12.59
C ARG A 168 47.67 7.45 -13.20
N GLU A 169 48.78 6.85 -13.63
CA GLU A 169 48.78 5.50 -14.19
C GLU A 169 48.39 4.48 -13.11
N ALA A 170 49.03 4.55 -11.94
CA ALA A 170 48.67 3.72 -10.80
C ALA A 170 47.21 3.94 -10.34
N ALA A 171 46.75 5.19 -10.30
CA ALA A 171 45.36 5.53 -9.97
C ALA A 171 44.37 4.95 -10.98
N THR A 172 44.73 4.94 -12.27
CA THR A 172 43.92 4.37 -13.34
C THR A 172 43.79 2.86 -13.19
N GLU A 173 44.88 2.16 -12.84
CA GLU A 173 44.84 0.72 -12.59
C GLU A 173 43.98 0.37 -11.36
N ILE A 174 44.10 1.15 -10.27
CA ILE A 174 43.26 1.00 -9.07
C ILE A 174 41.78 1.23 -9.43
N SER A 175 41.48 2.28 -10.21
CA SER A 175 40.12 2.61 -10.67
C SER A 175 39.49 1.48 -11.48
N ARG A 176 40.24 0.90 -12.44
CA ARG A 176 39.74 -0.15 -13.34
C ARG A 176 39.59 -1.51 -12.67
N ALA A 177 40.31 -1.78 -11.59
CA ALA A 177 40.29 -3.06 -10.91
C ALA A 177 39.60 -2.96 -9.55
N ALA A 178 40.29 -2.45 -8.53
CA ALA A 178 39.82 -2.47 -7.15
C ALA A 178 38.58 -1.58 -6.94
N SER A 179 38.54 -0.37 -7.52
CA SER A 179 37.40 0.54 -7.36
C SER A 179 36.13 -0.09 -7.94
N VAL A 180 36.17 -0.60 -9.18
CA VAL A 180 35.04 -1.28 -9.82
C VAL A 180 34.61 -2.53 -9.04
N ALA A 181 35.54 -3.36 -8.57
CA ALA A 181 35.19 -4.56 -7.81
C ALA A 181 34.45 -4.23 -6.51
N HIS A 182 34.91 -3.23 -5.75
CA HIS A 182 34.23 -2.81 -4.51
C HIS A 182 32.91 -2.09 -4.78
N PHE A 183 32.83 -1.32 -5.87
CA PHE A 183 31.59 -0.71 -6.33
C PHE A 183 30.52 -1.76 -6.63
N ASP A 184 30.87 -2.78 -7.42
CA ASP A 184 29.94 -3.83 -7.82
C ASP A 184 29.47 -4.66 -6.60
N GLU A 185 30.36 -4.94 -5.65
CA GLU A 185 29.99 -5.64 -4.40
C GLU A 185 28.99 -4.82 -3.57
N ALA A 186 29.25 -3.53 -3.35
CA ALA A 186 28.34 -2.66 -2.61
C ALA A 186 26.97 -2.56 -3.28
N ARG A 187 26.93 -2.47 -4.62
CA ARG A 187 25.68 -2.46 -5.40
C ARG A 187 24.93 -3.77 -5.31
N HIS A 188 25.63 -4.89 -5.43
CA HIS A 188 25.00 -6.20 -5.32
C HIS A 188 24.28 -6.35 -3.98
N ILE A 189 24.89 -5.93 -2.88
CA ILE A 189 24.25 -5.97 -1.56
C ILE A 189 23.05 -5.01 -1.50
N LEU A 190 23.17 -3.82 -2.08
CA LEU A 190 22.07 -2.85 -2.16
C LEU A 190 20.88 -3.40 -2.97
N ASP A 191 21.13 -4.14 -4.04
CA ASP A 191 20.10 -4.83 -4.82
C ASP A 191 19.42 -5.93 -3.99
N VAL A 192 20.18 -6.72 -3.24
CA VAL A 192 19.61 -7.75 -2.33
C VAL A 192 18.75 -7.10 -1.23
N MET A 193 19.13 -5.91 -0.74
CA MET A 193 18.31 -5.15 0.21
C MET A 193 16.98 -4.68 -0.41
N GLN A 194 16.99 -4.24 -1.68
CA GLN A 194 15.78 -3.88 -2.42
C GLN A 194 14.88 -5.10 -2.61
N ASP A 195 15.45 -6.24 -3.00
CA ASP A 195 14.73 -7.50 -3.16
C ASP A 195 14.07 -7.96 -1.86
N GLU A 196 14.75 -7.82 -0.71
CA GLU A 196 14.15 -8.13 0.58
C GLU A 196 12.96 -7.21 0.89
N GLN A 197 13.04 -5.91 0.59
CA GLN A 197 11.90 -5.00 0.74
C GLN A 197 10.74 -5.35 -0.18
N GLN A 198 11.03 -5.73 -1.43
CA GLN A 198 10.05 -6.19 -2.39
C GLN A 198 9.35 -7.48 -1.91
N ALA A 199 10.12 -8.44 -1.39
CA ALA A 199 9.58 -9.66 -0.80
C ALA A 199 8.68 -9.37 0.41
N GLN A 200 8.99 -8.36 1.22
CA GLN A 200 8.11 -7.92 2.32
C GLN A 200 6.81 -7.31 1.80
N ILE A 201 6.84 -6.50 0.73
CA ILE A 201 5.62 -5.98 0.08
C ILE A 201 4.74 -7.15 -0.37
N GLU A 202 5.31 -8.15 -1.05
CA GLU A 202 4.57 -9.32 -1.52
C GLU A 202 3.95 -10.12 -0.37
N ARG A 203 4.69 -10.29 0.75
CA ARG A 203 4.18 -10.92 1.97
C ARG A 203 2.97 -10.18 2.53
N VAL A 204 3.03 -8.84 2.62
CA VAL A 204 1.91 -8.02 3.10
C VAL A 204 0.71 -8.19 2.18
N LEU A 205 0.88 -8.03 0.86
CA LEU A 205 -0.20 -8.14 -0.11
C LEU A 205 -0.87 -9.53 -0.09
N LYS A 206 -0.07 -10.59 0.04
CA LYS A 206 -0.59 -11.97 0.15
C LYS A 206 -1.41 -12.16 1.43
N ALA A 207 -0.89 -11.69 2.58
CA ALA A 207 -1.59 -11.78 3.85
C ALA A 207 -2.91 -11.00 3.83
N THR A 208 -2.93 -9.82 3.21
CA THR A 208 -4.15 -9.03 2.99
C THR A 208 -5.18 -9.78 2.13
N ALA A 209 -4.74 -10.41 1.03
CA ALA A 209 -5.62 -11.18 0.17
C ALA A 209 -6.23 -12.40 0.88
N GLU A 210 -5.42 -13.14 1.65
CA GLU A 210 -5.86 -14.27 2.45
C GLU A 210 -6.89 -13.82 3.52
N ARG A 211 -6.61 -12.74 4.25
CA ARG A 211 -7.52 -12.16 5.25
C ARG A 211 -8.86 -11.78 4.62
N ASN A 212 -8.84 -11.11 3.46
CA ASN A 212 -10.05 -10.72 2.74
C ASN A 212 -10.87 -11.94 2.29
N SER A 213 -10.20 -13.02 1.87
CA SER A 213 -10.87 -14.26 1.45
C SER A 213 -11.55 -14.99 2.62
N MET A 214 -10.93 -15.03 3.81
CA MET A 214 -11.52 -15.63 5.01
C MET A 214 -12.76 -14.88 5.48
N ILE A 215 -12.71 -13.54 5.48
CA ILE A 215 -13.86 -12.71 5.83
C ILE A 215 -15.02 -12.95 4.84
N ALA A 216 -14.73 -13.01 3.54
CA ALA A 216 -15.74 -13.31 2.53
C ALA A 216 -16.34 -14.71 2.66
N ALA A 217 -15.56 -15.71 3.12
CA ALA A 217 -16.04 -17.06 3.37
C ALA A 217 -16.97 -17.12 4.60
N ASN A 218 -16.59 -16.47 5.70
CA ASN A 218 -17.42 -16.37 6.91
C ASN A 218 -18.74 -15.63 6.64
N GLN A 219 -18.75 -14.63 5.76
CA GLN A 219 -19.97 -13.93 5.37
C GLN A 219 -20.92 -14.77 4.47
N ARG A 220 -20.42 -15.84 3.84
CA ARG A 220 -21.21 -16.73 2.95
C ARG A 220 -21.92 -17.85 3.71
N TYR A 221 -21.46 -18.19 4.91
CA TYR A 221 -22.10 -19.16 5.81
C TYR A 221 -22.37 -18.49 7.17
N PRO A 222 -23.41 -17.64 7.28
CA PRO A 222 -23.85 -17.16 8.59
C PRO A 222 -24.46 -18.35 9.35
N ASP A 223 -23.76 -18.80 10.39
CA ASP A 223 -24.17 -19.80 11.39
C ASP A 223 -25.56 -20.45 11.21
N ASP A 224 -25.59 -21.65 10.60
CA ASP A 224 -26.71 -22.60 10.73
C ASP A 224 -26.67 -23.33 12.10
N CYS A 225 -25.87 -22.85 13.05
CA CYS A 225 -25.74 -23.36 14.41
C CYS A 225 -26.74 -22.67 15.37
N SER A 226 -28.03 -22.76 15.10
CA SER A 226 -29.07 -22.44 16.11
C SER A 226 -30.19 -23.48 16.21
N ALA A 227 -30.00 -24.67 15.63
CA ALA A 227 -30.94 -25.78 15.72
C ALA A 227 -30.49 -26.85 16.74
N ASP A 228 -30.28 -26.47 18.00
CA ASP A 228 -30.42 -27.44 19.11
C ASP A 228 -30.61 -26.71 20.45
N ARG A 229 -31.81 -26.18 20.69
CA ARG A 229 -32.28 -25.95 22.07
C ARG A 229 -33.25 -27.06 22.40
N GLY A 230 -32.69 -28.07 23.04
CA GLY A 230 -33.34 -29.28 23.48
C GLY A 230 -34.66 -29.03 24.21
N ASP A 231 -35.61 -29.85 23.80
CA ASP A 231 -36.84 -30.25 24.48
C ASP A 231 -36.60 -30.41 26.00
N GLN A 232 -37.22 -29.56 26.82
CA GLN A 232 -37.39 -29.83 28.25
C GLN A 232 -38.77 -30.45 28.46
N PRO A 233 -38.88 -31.69 28.98
CA PRO A 233 -40.18 -32.24 29.31
C PRO A 233 -40.68 -31.63 30.62
N SER A 234 -41.90 -31.11 30.57
CA SER A 234 -42.68 -30.65 31.71
C SER A 234 -43.19 -31.82 32.54
N ASP A 235 -42.78 -31.91 33.81
CA ASP A 235 -43.38 -32.80 34.82
C ASP A 235 -44.75 -32.26 35.29
N PRO A 236 -45.81 -33.07 35.34
CA PRO A 236 -47.02 -32.74 36.08
C PRO A 236 -47.03 -33.40 37.47
N LYS A 237 -47.52 -32.65 38.46
CA LYS A 237 -48.05 -33.19 39.72
C LYS A 237 -49.45 -33.76 39.51
#